data_AF-A0A7G3B8I5-F1
#
_entry.id   AF-A0A7G3B8I5-F1
#
_cell.length_a   1.000
_cell.length_b   1.000
_cell.length_c   1.000
_cell.angle_alpha   90.00
_cell.angle_beta   90.00
_cell.angle_gamma   90.00
#
_symmetry.space_group_name_H-M   'P 1'
#
loop_
_entity.id
_entity.type
_entity.pdbx_description
1 polymer ?
#
loop_
_entity_poly.entity_id
_entity_poly.type
_entity_poly.pdbx_seq_one_letter_code
_entity_poly.pdbx_strand_id
1 'polypeptide(L)'
;VKILPFDLLDCADANILRATATSDEDKEPHVSIDIQDKDVNVESHPGVSEVLLEIPVKADLSVAADGKLDVADLHSDRISVSTSSGISTRNLRSESIELHSKGDIVCRGLTLGYKVRIETEDAGNVSLEKVQGEELQVDCKAGSISTESCYSTNSKFSTQTGNLVLNNVHRCAEVNVLEEGNLTMCGFNGTLLAKVCKGRIQLQLAELWGENVVISNAAEDVSVNVADAVVDTTYFHAAAENVHVDDSLKHLLGTKENGAVTIGKKTLPQKLFIQTEGRLEIKKLSWVDAVKLKM
;
A
#
# COMPACT_ATOMS: atom_id res chain seq x y z
N VAL A 1 -12.98 -19.76 1.29
CA VAL A 1 -14.30 -19.29 0.79
C VAL A 1 -14.06 -18.25 -0.28
N LYS A 2 -14.83 -18.31 -1.36
CA LYS A 2 -14.79 -17.36 -2.46
C LYS A 2 -16.12 -16.60 -2.51
N ILE A 3 -16.06 -15.27 -2.62
CA ILE A 3 -17.23 -14.39 -2.63
C ILE A 3 -17.22 -13.59 -3.92
N LEU A 4 -18.27 -13.75 -4.73
CA LEU A 4 -18.43 -13.08 -6.03
C LEU A 4 -19.83 -12.45 -6.13
N PRO A 5 -20.04 -11.46 -7.00
CA PRO A 5 -21.39 -11.11 -7.41
C PRO A 5 -22.03 -12.25 -8.21
N PHE A 6 -23.35 -12.42 -8.12
CA PHE A 6 -24.07 -13.21 -9.13
C PHE A 6 -24.14 -12.50 -10.48
N ASP A 7 -24.26 -13.28 -11.55
CA ASP A 7 -24.60 -12.74 -12.87
C ASP A 7 -26.05 -12.22 -12.85
N LEU A 8 -26.22 -10.92 -13.13
CA LEU A 8 -27.53 -10.26 -13.19
C LEU A 8 -28.42 -10.81 -14.31
N LEU A 9 -27.84 -11.44 -15.34
CA LEU A 9 -28.60 -12.12 -16.39
C LEU A 9 -29.20 -13.43 -15.89
N ASP A 10 -28.52 -14.10 -14.96
CA ASP A 10 -28.94 -15.38 -14.39
C ASP A 10 -29.83 -15.22 -13.15
N CYS A 11 -29.72 -14.09 -12.44
CA CYS A 11 -30.46 -13.81 -11.22
C CYS A 11 -30.98 -12.37 -11.18
N ALA A 12 -32.26 -12.18 -11.55
CA ALA A 12 -32.92 -10.87 -11.53
C ALA A 12 -33.33 -10.42 -10.12
N ASP A 13 -33.32 -11.31 -9.13
CA ASP A 13 -33.69 -10.99 -7.74
C ASP A 13 -32.46 -10.54 -6.95
N ALA A 14 -32.57 -9.35 -6.35
CA ALA A 14 -31.51 -8.73 -5.56
C ALA A 14 -31.39 -9.28 -4.12
N ASN A 15 -32.21 -10.25 -3.73
CA ASN A 15 -32.27 -10.78 -2.36
C ASN A 15 -31.83 -12.25 -2.24
N ILE A 16 -31.10 -12.78 -3.22
CA ILE A 16 -30.66 -14.17 -3.22
C ILE A 16 -29.18 -14.24 -2.85
N LEU A 17 -28.86 -15.13 -1.92
CA LEU A 17 -27.52 -15.67 -1.71
C LEU A 17 -27.48 -17.07 -2.31
N ARG A 18 -26.51 -17.34 -3.19
CA ARG A 18 -26.25 -18.69 -3.68
C ARG A 18 -24.96 -19.21 -3.05
N ALA A 19 -25.01 -20.41 -2.47
CA ALA A 19 -23.84 -21.08 -1.93
C ALA A 19 -23.62 -22.39 -2.69
N THR A 20 -22.40 -22.58 -3.18
CA THR A 20 -21.96 -23.80 -3.86
C THR A 20 -20.78 -24.38 -3.10
N ALA A 21 -20.86 -25.64 -2.72
CA ALA A 21 -19.78 -26.34 -2.03
C ALA A 21 -19.12 -27.34 -2.97
N THR A 22 -17.80 -27.47 -2.89
CA THR A 22 -17.01 -28.41 -3.70
C THR A 22 -16.16 -29.28 -2.75
N SER A 23 -16.04 -30.57 -3.07
CA SER A 23 -15.23 -31.54 -2.32
C SER A 23 -14.24 -32.21 -3.29
N ASP A 24 -13.02 -32.44 -2.83
CA ASP A 24 -11.99 -33.18 -3.57
C ASP A 24 -12.09 -34.70 -3.33
N GLU A 25 -12.91 -35.13 -2.36
CA GLU A 25 -13.23 -36.53 -2.10
C GLU A 25 -14.53 -36.94 -2.84
N ASP A 26 -14.69 -38.24 -3.13
CA ASP A 26 -15.94 -38.85 -3.65
C ASP A 26 -17.15 -38.73 -2.67
N LYS A 27 -17.03 -37.94 -1.61
CA LYS A 27 -18.11 -37.63 -0.67
C LYS A 27 -18.81 -36.34 -1.09
N GLU A 28 -20.13 -36.33 -0.93
CA GLU A 28 -20.91 -35.11 -1.16
C GLU A 28 -20.45 -34.00 -0.19
N PRO A 29 -20.09 -32.81 -0.70
CA PRO A 29 -19.70 -31.69 0.15
C PRO A 29 -20.90 -31.24 0.98
N HIS A 30 -20.71 -31.15 2.30
CA HIS A 30 -21.75 -30.70 3.21
C HIS A 30 -21.44 -29.30 3.75
N VAL A 31 -22.36 -28.36 3.49
CA VAL A 31 -22.30 -26.99 4.02
C VAL A 31 -23.63 -26.69 4.72
N SER A 32 -23.53 -26.18 5.94
CA SER A 32 -24.68 -25.67 6.69
C SER A 32 -24.79 -24.17 6.47
N ILE A 33 -26.00 -23.70 6.17
CA ILE A 33 -26.30 -22.28 6.01
C ILE A 33 -27.39 -21.95 7.03
N ASP A 34 -27.08 -21.04 7.94
CA ASP A 34 -28.02 -20.50 8.92
C ASP A 34 -28.21 -19.01 8.64
N ILE A 35 -29.46 -18.60 8.44
CA ILE A 35 -29.82 -17.22 8.11
C ILE A 35 -30.62 -16.66 9.28
N GLN A 36 -30.09 -15.62 9.92
CA GLN A 36 -30.75 -14.89 11.01
C GLN A 36 -30.81 -13.41 10.64
N ASP A 37 -32.01 -12.90 10.37
CA ASP A 37 -32.26 -11.54 9.88
C ASP A 37 -31.46 -11.17 8.63
N LYS A 38 -30.33 -10.49 8.83
CA LYS A 38 -29.41 -10.02 7.77
C LYS A 38 -28.06 -10.74 7.80
N ASP A 39 -27.84 -11.59 8.78
CA ASP A 39 -26.61 -12.33 8.96
C ASP A 39 -26.76 -13.71 8.34
N VAL A 40 -25.73 -14.12 7.61
CA VAL A 40 -25.64 -15.47 7.03
C VAL A 40 -24.40 -16.17 7.55
N ASN A 41 -24.63 -17.21 8.35
CA ASN A 41 -23.60 -18.08 8.85
C ASN A 41 -23.44 -19.26 7.89
N VAL A 42 -22.21 -19.48 7.42
CA VAL A 42 -21.87 -20.56 6.51
C VAL A 42 -20.80 -21.43 7.16
N GLU A 43 -21.15 -22.69 7.45
CA GLU A 43 -20.25 -23.65 8.08
C GLU A 43 -19.95 -24.81 7.12
N SER A 44 -18.68 -24.94 6.73
CA SER A 44 -18.20 -26.06 5.91
C SER A 44 -17.80 -27.25 6.78
N HIS A 45 -18.29 -28.44 6.44
CA HIS A 45 -17.89 -29.67 7.13
C HIS A 45 -16.55 -30.21 6.60
N PRO A 46 -15.88 -31.12 7.32
CA PRO A 46 -14.65 -31.76 6.85
C PRO A 46 -14.83 -32.42 5.46
N GLY A 47 -13.88 -32.19 4.55
CA GLY A 47 -13.91 -32.69 3.17
C GLY A 47 -14.32 -31.66 2.12
N VAL A 48 -14.87 -30.51 2.53
CA VAL A 48 -15.12 -29.38 1.62
C VAL A 48 -13.80 -28.67 1.30
N SER A 49 -13.45 -28.60 0.01
CA SER A 49 -12.25 -27.91 -0.48
C SER A 49 -12.52 -26.44 -0.79
N GLU A 50 -13.70 -26.11 -1.31
CA GLU A 50 -14.12 -24.74 -1.64
C GLU A 50 -15.59 -24.50 -1.31
N VAL A 51 -15.89 -23.28 -0.84
CA VAL A 51 -17.25 -22.74 -0.77
C VAL A 51 -17.28 -21.45 -1.58
N LEU A 52 -18.12 -21.41 -2.61
CA LEU A 52 -18.43 -20.23 -3.41
C LEU A 52 -19.74 -19.62 -2.91
N LEU A 53 -19.69 -18.36 -2.50
CA LEU A 53 -20.83 -17.54 -2.14
C LEU A 53 -21.04 -16.48 -3.23
N GLU A 54 -22.24 -16.42 -3.76
CA GLU A 54 -22.63 -15.45 -4.76
C GLU A 54 -23.71 -14.52 -4.20
N ILE A 55 -23.38 -13.24 -4.19
CA ILE A 55 -24.16 -12.18 -3.51
C ILE A 55 -24.60 -11.10 -4.51
N PRO A 56 -25.57 -10.24 -4.14
CA PRO A 56 -25.90 -9.08 -4.97
C PRO A 56 -24.70 -8.16 -5.15
N VAL A 57 -24.51 -7.65 -6.37
CA VAL A 57 -23.39 -6.76 -6.72
C VAL A 57 -23.25 -5.58 -5.75
N LYS A 58 -24.38 -5.05 -5.26
CA LYS A 58 -24.50 -3.89 -4.36
C LYS A 58 -24.72 -4.23 -2.89
N ALA A 59 -24.56 -5.48 -2.49
CA ALA A 59 -24.72 -5.84 -1.09
C ALA A 59 -23.51 -5.35 -0.28
N ASP A 60 -23.81 -4.68 0.83
CA ASP A 60 -22.79 -4.47 1.87
C ASP A 60 -22.33 -5.81 2.42
N LEU A 61 -21.01 -5.92 2.59
CA LEU A 61 -20.36 -7.15 2.95
C LEU A 61 -19.66 -6.98 4.30
N SER A 62 -20.01 -7.84 5.25
CA SER A 62 -19.28 -8.01 6.50
C SER A 62 -19.02 -9.50 6.70
N VAL A 63 -17.76 -9.91 6.62
CA VAL A 63 -17.36 -11.32 6.67
C VAL A 63 -16.31 -11.52 7.76
N ALA A 64 -16.55 -12.53 8.60
CA ALA A 64 -15.55 -13.10 9.50
C ALA A 64 -15.38 -14.58 9.15
N ALA A 65 -14.14 -15.04 8.94
CA ALA A 65 -13.89 -16.45 8.63
C ALA A 65 -12.56 -16.95 9.20
N ASP A 66 -12.51 -18.23 9.55
CA ASP A 66 -11.26 -18.87 10.03
C ASP A 66 -10.32 -19.31 8.89
N GLY A 67 -10.84 -19.41 7.67
CA GLY A 67 -10.10 -19.84 6.49
C GLY A 67 -9.78 -18.72 5.51
N LYS A 68 -8.99 -19.03 4.48
CA LYS A 68 -8.65 -18.09 3.42
C LYS A 68 -9.90 -17.55 2.71
N LEU A 69 -9.91 -16.24 2.45
CA LEU A 69 -11.00 -15.55 1.78
C LEU A 69 -10.54 -14.96 0.45
N ASP A 70 -11.31 -15.20 -0.61
CA ASP A 70 -11.15 -14.58 -1.91
C ASP A 70 -12.41 -13.76 -2.24
N VAL A 71 -12.32 -12.43 -2.34
CA VAL A 71 -13.47 -11.53 -2.60
C VAL A 71 -13.24 -10.76 -3.90
N ALA A 72 -14.13 -10.85 -4.87
CA ALA A 72 -13.89 -10.18 -6.15
C ALA A 72 -15.10 -9.53 -6.79
N ASP A 73 -14.82 -8.46 -7.56
CA ASP A 73 -15.71 -7.81 -8.51
C ASP A 73 -17.00 -7.23 -7.88
N LEU A 74 -16.90 -6.79 -6.62
CA LEU A 74 -18.01 -6.19 -5.85
C LEU A 74 -18.03 -4.66 -5.90
N HIS A 75 -19.25 -4.10 -5.86
CA HIS A 75 -19.47 -2.66 -5.78
C HIS A 75 -20.54 -2.30 -4.74
N SER A 76 -20.13 -1.86 -3.56
CA SER A 76 -21.00 -1.68 -2.38
C SER A 76 -20.66 -0.37 -1.64
N ASP A 77 -21.41 0.02 -0.61
CA ASP A 77 -21.04 1.16 0.23
C ASP A 77 -20.02 0.74 1.32
N ARG A 78 -20.13 -0.50 1.83
CA ARG A 78 -19.23 -1.05 2.85
C ARG A 78 -18.81 -2.49 2.54
N ILE A 79 -17.49 -2.72 2.50
CA ILE A 79 -16.86 -4.03 2.48
C ILE A 79 -15.95 -4.17 3.69
N SER A 80 -16.22 -5.15 4.55
CA SER A 80 -15.47 -5.45 5.76
C SER A 80 -15.16 -6.95 5.79
N VAL A 81 -13.88 -7.31 5.81
CA VAL A 81 -13.43 -8.71 5.76
C VAL A 81 -12.39 -8.94 6.84
N SER A 82 -12.63 -9.93 7.70
CA SER A 82 -11.71 -10.33 8.76
C SER A 82 -11.45 -11.84 8.72
N THR A 83 -10.19 -12.25 8.82
CA THR A 83 -9.82 -13.66 8.91
C THR A 83 -8.52 -13.91 9.67
N SER A 84 -8.38 -15.10 10.26
CA SER A 84 -7.12 -15.57 10.83
C SER A 84 -6.16 -16.18 9.79
N SER A 85 -6.62 -16.38 8.54
CA SER A 85 -5.80 -16.83 7.41
C SER A 85 -5.48 -15.64 6.48
N GLY A 86 -5.29 -15.85 5.18
CA GLY A 86 -5.05 -14.77 4.20
C GLY A 86 -6.32 -14.27 3.49
N ILE A 87 -6.23 -13.05 2.95
CA ILE A 87 -7.26 -12.42 2.10
C ILE A 87 -6.69 -12.21 0.70
N SER A 88 -7.41 -12.61 -0.34
CA SER A 88 -7.21 -12.08 -1.68
C SER A 88 -8.44 -11.29 -2.10
N THR A 89 -8.21 -10.12 -2.69
CA THR A 89 -9.29 -9.35 -3.32
C THR A 89 -9.01 -9.09 -4.78
N ARG A 90 -10.07 -8.83 -5.56
CA ARG A 90 -9.93 -8.35 -6.94
C ARG A 90 -11.01 -7.33 -7.28
N ASN A 91 -10.64 -6.20 -7.88
CA ASN A 91 -11.57 -5.21 -8.43
C ASN A 91 -12.69 -4.78 -7.45
N LEU A 92 -12.32 -4.38 -6.24
CA LEU A 92 -13.30 -3.90 -5.26
C LEU A 92 -13.60 -2.41 -5.48
N ARG A 93 -14.87 -2.04 -5.39
CA ARG A 93 -15.33 -0.64 -5.41
C ARG A 93 -16.23 -0.39 -4.20
N SER A 94 -15.85 0.52 -3.32
CA SER A 94 -16.68 0.81 -2.15
C SER A 94 -16.44 2.18 -1.55
N GLU A 95 -17.39 2.77 -0.83
CA GLU A 95 -17.08 3.95 -0.02
C GLU A 95 -16.08 3.57 1.09
N SER A 96 -16.28 2.44 1.76
CA SER A 96 -15.39 1.92 2.81
C SER A 96 -14.95 0.48 2.51
N ILE A 97 -13.64 0.23 2.56
CA ILE A 97 -13.03 -1.09 2.49
C ILE A 97 -12.18 -1.29 3.74
N GLU A 98 -12.51 -2.31 4.55
CA GLU A 98 -11.77 -2.69 5.76
C GLU A 98 -11.34 -4.16 5.62
N LEU A 99 -10.03 -4.41 5.51
CA LEU A 99 -9.47 -5.76 5.40
C LEU A 99 -8.56 -6.02 6.61
N HIS A 100 -8.83 -7.10 7.34
CA HIS A 100 -8.09 -7.46 8.53
C HIS A 100 -7.69 -8.94 8.50
N SER A 101 -6.41 -9.23 8.69
CA SER A 101 -5.88 -10.58 8.52
C SER A 101 -4.74 -10.89 9.49
N LYS A 102 -4.56 -12.15 9.89
CA LYS A 102 -3.27 -12.59 10.48
C LYS A 102 -2.27 -13.09 9.43
N GLY A 103 -2.76 -13.41 8.23
CA GLY A 103 -1.96 -13.82 7.08
C GLY A 103 -1.76 -12.70 6.05
N ASP A 104 -1.39 -13.09 4.84
CA ASP A 104 -1.16 -12.14 3.74
C ASP A 104 -2.49 -11.55 3.21
N ILE A 105 -2.46 -10.28 2.83
CA ILE A 105 -3.53 -9.60 2.10
C ILE A 105 -3.03 -9.21 0.71
N VAL A 106 -3.68 -9.71 -0.33
CA VAL A 106 -3.32 -9.45 -1.73
C VAL A 106 -4.49 -8.84 -2.48
N CYS A 107 -4.40 -7.55 -2.82
CA CYS A 107 -5.38 -6.82 -3.60
C CYS A 107 -4.98 -6.74 -5.07
N ARG A 108 -5.68 -7.48 -5.93
CA ARG A 108 -5.45 -7.54 -7.38
C ARG A 108 -6.38 -6.60 -8.15
N GLY A 109 -5.93 -6.14 -9.30
CA GLY A 109 -6.65 -5.16 -10.11
C GLY A 109 -6.86 -3.85 -9.37
N LEU A 110 -8.05 -3.26 -9.51
CA LEU A 110 -8.37 -1.95 -8.94
C LEU A 110 -9.09 -2.07 -7.59
N THR A 111 -8.47 -1.59 -6.52
CA THR A 111 -9.15 -1.27 -5.26
C THR A 111 -9.52 0.21 -5.27
N LEU A 112 -10.80 0.52 -5.48
CA LEU A 112 -11.32 1.88 -5.50
C LEU A 112 -12.17 2.12 -4.25
N GLY A 113 -11.80 3.07 -3.41
CA GLY A 113 -12.72 3.50 -2.37
C GLY A 113 -12.42 4.84 -1.74
N TYR A 114 -13.45 5.47 -1.15
CA TYR A 114 -13.25 6.72 -0.43
C TYR A 114 -12.29 6.49 0.74
N LYS A 115 -12.48 5.41 1.49
CA LYS A 115 -11.63 4.99 2.59
C LYS A 115 -11.25 3.52 2.49
N VAL A 116 -9.95 3.25 2.52
CA VAL A 116 -9.39 1.90 2.48
C VAL A 116 -8.48 1.69 3.69
N ARG A 117 -8.79 0.69 4.50
CA ARG A 117 -7.99 0.27 5.66
C ARG A 117 -7.61 -1.19 5.51
N ILE A 118 -6.31 -1.47 5.64
CA ILE A 118 -5.76 -2.81 5.48
C ILE A 118 -4.81 -3.04 6.65
N GLU A 119 -5.07 -4.08 7.44
CA GLU A 119 -4.30 -4.37 8.64
C GLU A 119 -3.91 -5.85 8.70
N THR A 120 -2.65 -6.10 9.05
CA THR A 120 -2.16 -7.45 9.37
C THR A 120 -1.52 -7.50 10.77
N GLU A 121 -1.95 -8.42 11.62
CA GLU A 121 -1.49 -8.49 13.03
C GLU A 121 -0.10 -9.14 13.21
N ASP A 122 0.22 -10.20 12.46
CA ASP A 122 1.44 -11.00 12.65
C ASP A 122 2.51 -10.66 11.60
N ALA A 123 3.03 -11.66 10.88
CA ALA A 123 4.00 -11.51 9.80
C ALA A 123 3.35 -11.46 8.40
N GLY A 124 2.03 -11.21 8.36
CA GLY A 124 1.27 -11.10 7.11
C GLY A 124 1.74 -9.93 6.26
N ASN A 125 1.95 -10.16 4.98
CA ASN A 125 2.36 -9.13 4.02
C ASN A 125 1.13 -8.51 3.36
N VAL A 126 1.26 -7.26 2.91
CA VAL A 126 0.24 -6.59 2.11
C VAL A 126 0.79 -6.33 0.71
N SER A 127 0.06 -6.73 -0.31
CA SER A 127 0.38 -6.44 -1.72
C SER A 127 -0.80 -5.79 -2.42
N LEU A 128 -0.54 -4.62 -3.01
CA LEU A 128 -1.55 -3.78 -3.65
C LEU A 128 -1.17 -3.54 -5.12
N GLU A 129 -2.00 -3.98 -6.05
CA GLU A 129 -1.73 -3.70 -7.47
C GLU A 129 -2.07 -2.24 -7.81
N LYS A 130 -3.33 -1.83 -7.61
CA LYS A 130 -3.74 -0.45 -7.86
C LYS A 130 -4.78 0.01 -6.85
N VAL A 131 -4.45 1.08 -6.13
CA VAL A 131 -5.39 1.72 -5.18
C VAL A 131 -5.72 3.13 -5.63
N GLN A 132 -7.00 3.49 -5.55
CA GLN A 132 -7.49 4.85 -5.85
C GLN A 132 -8.52 5.25 -4.80
N GLY A 133 -8.46 6.49 -4.30
CA GLY A 133 -9.33 6.87 -3.21
C GLY A 133 -9.03 8.23 -2.58
N GLU A 134 -9.71 8.52 -1.48
CA GLU A 134 -9.39 9.69 -0.67
C GLU A 134 -8.37 9.32 0.42
N GLU A 135 -8.66 8.28 1.20
CA GLU A 135 -7.82 7.81 2.30
C GLU A 135 -7.40 6.35 2.10
N LEU A 136 -6.10 6.07 2.20
CA LEU A 136 -5.54 4.73 2.33
C LEU A 136 -4.72 4.64 3.62
N GLN A 137 -4.97 3.60 4.41
CA GLN A 137 -4.16 3.25 5.57
C GLN A 137 -3.81 1.76 5.49
N VAL A 138 -2.52 1.46 5.54
CA VAL A 138 -1.98 0.10 5.55
C VAL A 138 -1.05 -0.05 6.74
N ASP A 139 -1.40 -0.96 7.65
CA ASP A 139 -0.63 -1.23 8.86
C ASP A 139 -0.25 -2.73 8.93
N CYS A 140 1.04 -2.99 9.05
CA CYS A 140 1.57 -4.32 9.34
C CYS A 140 2.33 -4.29 10.67
N LYS A 141 2.39 -5.43 11.37
CA LYS A 141 3.30 -5.56 12.51
C LYS A 141 4.69 -5.98 12.07
N ALA A 142 4.84 -7.21 11.56
CA ALA A 142 6.12 -7.79 11.13
C ALA A 142 6.16 -8.14 9.63
N GLY A 143 5.21 -7.59 8.86
CA GLY A 143 5.03 -7.85 7.44
C GLY A 143 5.63 -6.76 6.55
N SER A 144 5.86 -7.13 5.29
CA SER A 144 6.23 -6.17 4.24
C SER A 144 5.00 -5.63 3.52
N ILE A 145 5.09 -4.39 3.04
CA ILE A 145 4.03 -3.74 2.26
C ILE A 145 4.57 -3.45 0.86
N SER A 146 3.82 -3.83 -0.17
CA SER A 146 4.12 -3.52 -1.56
C SER A 146 2.94 -2.86 -2.25
N THR A 147 3.20 -1.86 -3.09
CA THR A 147 2.21 -1.30 -4.02
C THR A 147 2.81 -1.05 -5.39
N GLU A 148 2.08 -1.39 -6.46
CA GLU A 148 2.48 -1.06 -7.83
C GLU A 148 2.02 0.34 -8.24
N SER A 149 0.87 0.79 -7.74
CA SER A 149 0.37 2.15 -7.94
C SER A 149 -0.63 2.59 -6.87
N CYS A 150 -0.45 3.81 -6.35
CA CYS A 150 -1.32 4.41 -5.34
C CYS A 150 -1.69 5.84 -5.73
N TYR A 151 -2.96 6.05 -6.06
CA TYR A 151 -3.53 7.35 -6.42
C TYR A 151 -4.52 7.87 -5.35
N SER A 152 -4.28 7.55 -4.08
CA SER A 152 -5.06 8.10 -2.97
C SER A 152 -4.69 9.56 -2.70
N THR A 153 -5.63 10.39 -2.22
CA THR A 153 -5.32 11.76 -1.78
C THR A 153 -4.36 11.77 -0.61
N ASN A 154 -4.64 10.93 0.39
CA ASN A 154 -3.83 10.73 1.58
C ASN A 154 -3.58 9.23 1.73
N SER A 155 -2.31 8.86 1.81
CA SER A 155 -1.88 7.47 2.00
C SER A 155 -0.97 7.36 3.22
N LYS A 156 -1.18 6.31 4.01
CA LYS A 156 -0.33 5.95 5.15
C LYS A 156 0.08 4.50 5.04
N PHE A 157 1.38 4.25 5.08
CA PHE A 157 1.97 2.92 5.11
C PHE A 157 2.83 2.79 6.36
N SER A 158 2.59 1.76 7.16
CA SER A 158 3.26 1.57 8.44
C SER A 158 3.61 0.11 8.67
N THR A 159 4.84 -0.15 9.10
CA THR A 159 5.24 -1.46 9.65
C THR A 159 6.11 -1.28 10.89
N GLN A 160 6.04 -2.22 11.86
CA GLN A 160 7.06 -2.24 12.92
C GLN A 160 8.36 -2.80 12.35
N THR A 161 8.29 -3.99 11.76
CA THR A 161 9.40 -4.62 11.05
C THR A 161 8.95 -5.12 9.69
N GLY A 162 9.78 -4.93 8.66
CA GLY A 162 9.45 -5.35 7.30
C GLY A 162 9.80 -4.31 6.25
N ASN A 163 9.85 -4.73 4.99
CA ASN A 163 10.23 -3.85 3.89
C ASN A 163 9.01 -3.16 3.28
N LEU A 164 9.19 -1.93 2.83
CA LEU A 164 8.20 -1.18 2.07
C LEU A 164 8.71 -0.97 0.65
N VAL A 165 7.97 -1.48 -0.34
CA VAL A 165 8.25 -1.29 -1.77
C VAL A 165 7.05 -0.56 -2.37
N LEU A 166 7.19 0.75 -2.54
CA LEU A 166 6.08 1.63 -2.90
C LEU A 166 6.31 2.25 -4.28
N ASN A 167 5.63 1.74 -5.30
CA ASN A 167 5.73 2.25 -6.66
C ASN A 167 4.57 3.19 -6.98
N ASN A 168 4.87 4.25 -7.75
CA ASN A 168 3.91 5.20 -8.32
C ASN A 168 2.89 5.71 -7.28
N VAL A 169 3.40 6.19 -6.15
CA VAL A 169 2.58 6.82 -5.10
C VAL A 169 2.44 8.31 -5.39
N HIS A 170 1.20 8.79 -5.42
CA HIS A 170 0.86 10.18 -5.72
C HIS A 170 0.31 10.92 -4.49
N ARG A 171 0.34 12.26 -4.55
CA ARG A 171 -0.26 13.18 -3.57
C ARG A 171 0.39 13.07 -2.19
N CYS A 172 -0.36 12.97 -1.11
CA CYS A 172 0.18 12.98 0.24
C CYS A 172 0.48 11.55 0.71
N ALA A 173 1.71 11.29 1.14
CA ALA A 173 2.13 9.99 1.65
C ALA A 173 2.86 10.13 3.00
N GLU A 174 2.39 9.39 3.99
CA GLU A 174 3.08 9.14 5.26
C GLU A 174 3.60 7.71 5.27
N VAL A 175 4.89 7.54 5.51
CA VAL A 175 5.57 6.25 5.49
C VAL A 175 6.32 6.05 6.80
N ASN A 176 6.04 4.96 7.50
CA ASN A 176 6.65 4.63 8.79
C ASN A 176 7.23 3.21 8.80
N VAL A 177 8.52 3.11 9.08
CA VAL A 177 9.20 1.86 9.46
C VAL A 177 9.71 2.06 10.88
N LEU A 178 8.99 1.52 11.86
CA LEU A 178 9.13 1.94 13.26
C LEU A 178 10.36 1.34 13.96
N GLU A 179 10.74 0.11 13.60
CA GLU A 179 11.91 -0.57 14.18
C GLU A 179 12.97 -0.87 13.12
N GLU A 180 12.68 -1.77 12.18
CA GLU A 180 13.66 -2.21 11.18
C GLU A 180 13.03 -2.63 9.85
N GLY A 181 13.58 -2.10 8.76
CA GLY A 181 13.10 -2.43 7.42
C GLY A 181 13.64 -1.48 6.37
N ASN A 182 13.67 -1.94 5.11
CA ASN A 182 14.08 -1.10 4.00
C ASN A 182 12.88 -0.36 3.41
N LEU A 183 13.08 0.89 3.02
CA LEU A 183 12.12 1.66 2.23
C LEU A 183 12.67 1.81 0.81
N THR A 184 11.95 1.27 -0.17
CA THR A 184 12.15 1.56 -1.60
C THR A 184 10.90 2.24 -2.13
N MET A 185 11.04 3.47 -2.62
CA MET A 185 9.93 4.21 -3.23
C MET A 185 10.31 4.71 -4.62
N CYS A 186 9.60 4.24 -5.63
CA CYS A 186 9.89 4.51 -7.03
C CYS A 186 8.76 5.30 -7.70
N GLY A 187 9.09 6.36 -8.43
CA GLY A 187 8.10 7.17 -9.15
C GLY A 187 7.19 7.99 -8.24
N PHE A 188 7.68 8.45 -7.09
CA PHE A 188 6.88 9.27 -6.19
C PHE A 188 6.59 10.66 -6.77
N ASN A 189 5.34 11.10 -6.63
CA ASN A 189 4.89 12.41 -7.08
C ASN A 189 3.97 13.04 -6.02
N GLY A 190 4.52 13.93 -5.17
CA GLY A 190 3.72 14.76 -4.27
C GLY A 190 4.37 15.21 -2.97
N THR A 191 3.67 15.07 -1.84
CA THR A 191 4.12 15.50 -0.50
C THR A 191 4.43 14.28 0.37
N LEU A 192 5.69 14.12 0.77
CA LEU A 192 6.19 12.96 1.50
C LEU A 192 6.55 13.30 2.94
N LEU A 193 6.09 12.47 3.87
CA LEU A 193 6.63 12.32 5.21
C LEU A 193 7.10 10.87 5.39
N ALA A 194 8.40 10.63 5.33
CA ALA A 194 8.99 9.31 5.55
C ALA A 194 9.80 9.28 6.85
N LYS A 195 9.52 8.30 7.71
CA LYS A 195 10.24 8.03 8.95
C LYS A 195 10.67 6.56 8.96
N VAL A 196 11.98 6.33 8.97
CA VAL A 196 12.55 4.98 8.98
C VAL A 196 13.54 4.88 10.12
N CYS A 197 13.27 4.02 11.10
CA CYS A 197 14.14 3.88 12.27
C CYS A 197 15.49 3.28 11.88
N LYS A 198 15.50 2.06 11.31
CA LYS A 198 16.71 1.35 10.87
C LYS A 198 16.48 0.66 9.53
N GLY A 199 17.49 0.64 8.69
CA GLY A 199 17.48 -0.03 7.37
C GLY A 199 18.10 0.83 6.27
N ARG A 200 17.80 0.50 5.01
CA ARG A 200 18.19 1.28 3.84
C ARG A 200 17.00 2.04 3.26
N ILE A 201 17.25 3.26 2.79
CA ILE A 201 16.25 4.09 2.11
C ILE A 201 16.69 4.33 0.66
N GLN A 202 15.82 4.03 -0.29
CA GLN A 202 15.99 4.30 -1.72
C GLN A 202 14.76 5.04 -2.24
N LEU A 203 14.94 6.29 -2.65
CA LEU A 203 13.86 7.14 -3.15
C LEU A 203 14.13 7.55 -4.59
N GLN A 204 13.10 7.49 -5.42
CA GLN A 204 13.06 8.13 -6.73
C GLN A 204 11.90 9.14 -6.75
N LEU A 205 12.25 10.41 -6.75
CA LEU A 205 11.31 11.53 -6.65
C LEU A 205 11.12 12.16 -8.03
N ALA A 206 9.92 12.04 -8.58
CA ALA A 206 9.57 12.55 -9.90
C ALA A 206 9.09 14.02 -9.84
N GLU A 207 8.33 14.36 -8.82
CA GLU A 207 7.82 15.71 -8.56
C GLU A 207 7.50 15.85 -7.07
N LEU A 208 7.68 17.05 -6.51
CA LEU A 208 7.39 17.34 -5.12
C LEU A 208 6.48 18.56 -4.97
N TRP A 209 5.65 18.55 -3.93
CA TRP A 209 4.83 19.69 -3.52
C TRP A 209 4.99 19.97 -2.03
N GLY A 210 4.91 21.25 -1.67
CA GLY A 210 5.03 21.74 -0.30
C GLY A 210 6.36 21.37 0.36
N GLU A 211 6.27 21.01 1.64
CA GLU A 211 7.40 20.59 2.46
C GLU A 211 7.42 19.07 2.59
N ASN A 212 8.56 18.49 2.23
CA ASN A 212 8.79 17.05 2.23
C ASN A 212 9.86 16.72 3.25
N VAL A 213 9.68 15.62 3.97
CA VAL A 213 10.54 15.25 5.10
C VAL A 213 10.89 13.77 5.02
N VAL A 214 12.19 13.48 5.08
CA VAL A 214 12.74 12.14 5.19
C VAL A 214 13.63 12.10 6.43
N ILE A 215 13.21 11.37 7.45
CA ILE A 215 13.96 11.24 8.70
C ILE A 215 14.33 9.77 8.89
N SER A 216 15.58 9.56 9.26
CA SER A 216 16.02 8.27 9.76
C SER A 216 16.94 8.40 10.96
N ASN A 217 16.81 7.47 11.89
CA ASN A 217 17.59 7.47 13.12
C ASN A 217 18.88 6.69 12.90
N ALA A 218 18.78 5.42 12.52
CA ALA A 218 19.87 4.48 12.34
C ALA A 218 19.82 3.81 10.96
N ALA A 219 19.38 4.54 9.93
CA ALA A 219 19.51 4.05 8.56
C ALA A 219 20.97 4.10 8.11
N GLU A 220 21.45 3.01 7.50
CA GLU A 220 22.87 2.87 7.10
C GLU A 220 23.17 3.72 5.86
N ASP A 221 22.29 3.61 4.85
CA ASP A 221 22.41 4.26 3.56
C ASP A 221 21.06 4.88 3.15
N VAL A 222 21.09 6.15 2.78
CA VAL A 222 19.97 6.89 2.18
C VAL A 222 20.37 7.32 0.78
N SER A 223 19.68 6.80 -0.23
CA SER A 223 19.86 7.18 -1.64
C SER A 223 18.63 7.88 -2.17
N VAL A 224 18.80 9.10 -2.67
CA VAL A 224 17.73 9.94 -3.22
C VAL A 224 18.06 10.31 -4.65
N ASN A 225 17.31 9.75 -5.59
CA ASN A 225 17.38 10.08 -7.00
C ASN A 225 16.25 11.06 -7.34
N VAL A 226 16.58 12.19 -7.95
CA VAL A 226 15.61 13.27 -8.22
C VAL A 226 15.52 13.62 -9.70
N ALA A 227 14.30 13.83 -10.20
CA ALA A 227 14.07 14.24 -11.59
C ALA A 227 14.38 15.72 -11.80
N ASP A 228 14.54 16.14 -13.07
CA ASP A 228 14.74 17.54 -13.45
C ASP A 228 13.72 18.48 -12.81
N ALA A 229 12.44 18.10 -12.84
CA ALA A 229 11.37 18.90 -12.24
C ALA A 229 11.59 19.15 -10.74
N VAL A 230 12.12 18.17 -10.00
CA VAL A 230 12.45 18.32 -8.57
C VAL A 230 13.66 19.23 -8.40
N VAL A 231 14.71 19.06 -9.21
CA VAL A 231 15.91 19.91 -9.19
C VAL A 231 15.56 21.39 -9.41
N ASP A 232 14.67 21.66 -10.37
CA ASP A 232 14.31 23.02 -10.78
C ASP A 232 13.39 23.75 -9.78
N THR A 233 12.63 23.00 -8.97
CA THR A 233 11.55 23.55 -8.14
C THR A 233 11.75 23.36 -6.64
N THR A 234 12.75 22.60 -6.20
CA THR A 234 12.91 22.20 -4.81
C THR A 234 14.21 22.71 -4.20
N TYR A 235 14.10 23.30 -3.01
CA TYR A 235 15.22 23.54 -2.11
C TYR A 235 15.48 22.31 -1.24
N PHE A 236 16.72 21.85 -1.21
CA PHE A 236 17.14 20.69 -0.42
C PHE A 236 17.89 21.15 0.83
N HIS A 237 17.57 20.53 1.96
CA HIS A 237 18.31 20.64 3.21
C HIS A 237 18.67 19.23 3.70
N ALA A 238 19.93 18.86 3.52
CA ALA A 238 20.44 17.51 3.72
C ALA A 238 21.41 17.47 4.91
N ALA A 239 20.93 16.97 6.05
CA ALA A 239 21.69 16.79 7.28
C ALA A 239 22.10 15.32 7.44
N ALA A 240 23.38 15.02 7.24
CA ALA A 240 23.98 13.71 7.46
C ALA A 240 25.48 13.83 7.78
N GLU A 241 26.07 12.78 8.36
CA GLU A 241 27.53 12.74 8.61
C GLU A 241 28.31 12.82 7.29
N ASN A 242 27.86 12.08 6.28
CA ASN A 242 28.49 12.07 4.96
C ASN A 242 27.43 12.25 3.86
N VAL A 243 27.45 13.42 3.22
CA VAL A 243 26.57 13.75 2.08
C VAL A 243 27.39 13.71 0.79
N HIS A 244 27.07 12.76 -0.08
CA HIS A 244 27.56 12.70 -1.45
C HIS A 244 26.53 13.29 -2.41
N VAL A 245 26.92 14.33 -3.15
CA VAL A 245 26.09 14.96 -4.19
C VAL A 245 26.74 14.69 -5.54
N ASP A 246 25.93 14.16 -6.46
CA ASP A 246 26.34 13.88 -7.83
C ASP A 246 26.94 15.11 -8.54
N ASP A 247 27.93 14.89 -9.40
CA ASP A 247 28.65 15.97 -10.11
C ASP A 247 27.71 16.89 -10.89
N SER A 248 26.62 16.34 -11.45
CA SER A 248 25.62 17.12 -12.20
C SER A 248 24.89 18.14 -11.32
N LEU A 249 24.81 17.92 -10.01
CA LEU A 249 24.11 18.79 -9.07
C LEU A 249 25.06 19.72 -8.30
N LYS A 250 26.38 19.53 -8.38
CA LYS A 250 27.37 20.32 -7.61
C LYS A 250 27.30 21.82 -7.87
N HIS A 251 26.93 22.24 -9.08
CA HIS A 251 26.77 23.66 -9.42
C HIS A 251 25.58 24.35 -8.71
N LEU A 252 24.68 23.57 -8.11
CA LEU A 252 23.52 24.05 -7.34
C LEU A 252 23.77 24.05 -5.83
N LEU A 253 24.96 23.63 -5.37
CA LEU A 253 25.30 23.61 -3.95
C LEU A 253 25.24 25.02 -3.38
N GLY A 254 24.51 25.16 -2.28
CA GLY A 254 24.45 26.38 -1.49
C GLY A 254 25.50 26.41 -0.38
N THR A 255 25.39 27.41 0.49
CA THR A 255 26.17 27.48 1.71
C THR A 255 25.71 26.42 2.70
N LYS A 256 26.64 25.85 3.48
CA LYS A 256 26.27 24.94 4.58
C LYS A 256 25.44 25.68 5.63
N GLU A 257 24.40 25.03 6.13
CA GLU A 257 23.49 25.61 7.13
C GLU A 257 23.35 24.64 8.29
N ASN A 258 23.77 25.04 9.50
CA ASN A 258 23.74 24.19 10.70
C ASN A 258 24.38 22.81 10.47
N GLY A 259 25.45 22.74 9.67
CA GLY A 259 26.13 21.50 9.30
C GLY A 259 25.52 20.75 8.11
N ALA A 260 24.30 21.10 7.68
CA ALA A 260 23.65 20.49 6.53
C ALA A 260 24.18 21.02 5.19
N VAL A 261 24.19 20.13 4.20
CA VAL A 261 24.40 20.48 2.78
C VAL A 261 23.08 21.02 2.22
N THR A 262 23.16 22.10 1.45
CA THR A 262 21.99 22.69 0.79
C THR A 262 22.14 22.63 -0.72
N ILE A 263 21.04 22.40 -1.43
CA ILE A 263 21.00 22.36 -2.91
C ILE A 263 19.82 23.20 -3.39
N GLY A 264 20.05 24.05 -4.39
CA GLY A 264 19.04 24.94 -4.93
C GLY A 264 18.83 26.21 -4.10
N LYS A 265 17.96 27.12 -4.59
CA LYS A 265 17.70 28.40 -3.94
C LYS A 265 16.60 28.27 -2.90
N LYS A 266 16.75 28.87 -1.72
CA LYS A 266 15.72 28.91 -0.67
C LYS A 266 14.38 29.51 -1.08
N THR A 267 14.37 30.34 -2.13
CA THR A 267 13.16 30.96 -2.68
C THR A 267 12.34 30.02 -3.55
N LEU A 268 12.85 28.81 -3.82
CA LEU A 268 12.11 27.79 -4.57
C LEU A 268 10.86 27.38 -3.78
N PRO A 269 9.76 27.07 -4.49
CA PRO A 269 8.47 26.86 -3.85
C PRO A 269 8.41 25.59 -3.00
N GLN A 270 9.15 24.54 -3.40
CA GLN A 270 9.13 23.25 -2.72
C GLN A 270 10.35 23.08 -1.83
N LYS A 271 10.21 22.25 -0.79
CA LYS A 271 11.31 21.95 0.13
C LYS A 271 11.41 20.45 0.38
N LEU A 272 12.65 19.95 0.45
CA LEU A 272 12.96 18.59 0.86
C LEU A 272 13.99 18.62 2.00
N PHE A 273 13.56 18.17 3.17
CA PHE A 273 14.39 18.01 4.35
C PHE A 273 14.76 16.54 4.51
N ILE A 274 16.06 16.25 4.55
CA ILE A 274 16.57 14.90 4.75
C ILE A 274 17.47 14.92 5.98
N GLN A 275 17.17 14.08 6.96
CA GLN A 275 17.99 13.89 8.16
C GLN A 275 18.30 12.40 8.34
N THR A 276 19.58 12.07 8.44
CA THR A 276 20.05 10.70 8.70
C THR A 276 21.38 10.72 9.45
N GLU A 277 21.61 9.75 10.33
CA GLU A 277 22.94 9.53 10.91
C GLU A 277 23.89 8.80 9.95
N GLY A 278 23.35 8.11 8.94
CA GLY A 278 24.12 7.33 7.97
C GLY A 278 24.67 8.13 6.79
N ARG A 279 25.04 7.40 5.74
CA ARG A 279 25.50 8.00 4.48
C ARG A 279 24.28 8.47 3.68
N LEU A 280 24.33 9.71 3.20
CA LEU A 280 23.34 10.27 2.27
C LEU A 280 23.95 10.45 0.89
N GLU A 281 23.28 9.95 -0.14
CA GLU A 281 23.62 10.12 -1.53
C GLU A 281 22.47 10.77 -2.29
N ILE A 282 22.73 11.91 -2.93
CA ILE A 282 21.75 12.63 -3.75
C ILE A 282 22.23 12.64 -5.19
N LYS A 283 21.42 12.09 -6.09
CA LYS A 283 21.70 11.96 -7.52
C LYS A 283 20.57 12.49 -8.36
N LYS A 284 20.91 12.89 -9.58
CA LYS A 284 19.91 13.13 -10.62
C LYS A 284 19.42 11.79 -11.17
N LEU A 285 18.11 11.64 -11.36
CA LEU A 285 17.52 10.47 -12.03
C LEU A 285 18.05 10.41 -13.47
N SER A 286 18.67 9.30 -13.84
CA SER A 286 19.06 9.07 -15.23
C SER A 286 17.87 8.53 -16.04
N TRP A 287 17.90 8.72 -17.36
CA TRP A 287 16.89 8.13 -18.25
C TRP A 287 16.88 6.59 -18.17
N VAL A 288 18.03 5.96 -17.86
CA VAL A 288 18.13 4.50 -17.64
C VAL A 288 17.40 4.09 -16.37
N ASP A 289 17.49 4.89 -15.30
CA ASP A 289 16.74 4.68 -14.06
C ASP A 289 15.24 4.89 -14.27
N ALA A 290 14.87 5.84 -15.13
CA ALA A 290 13.48 6.08 -15.50
C ALA A 290 12.85 4.96 -16.35
N VAL A 291 13.64 4.21 -17.13
CA VAL A 291 13.13 3.05 -17.90
C VAL A 291 12.84 1.85 -16.99
N LYS A 292 13.55 1.73 -15.85
CA LYS A 292 13.24 0.71 -14.84
C LYS A 292 11.92 0.96 -14.10
N LEU A 293 11.32 2.15 -14.24
CA LEU A 293 9.96 2.46 -13.73
C LEU A 293 8.84 1.80 -14.55
N LYS A 294 9.14 1.22 -15.72
CA LYS A 294 8.14 0.66 -16.66
C LYS A 294 8.17 -0.86 -16.82
N MET A 295 8.94 -1.58 -16.00
CA MET A 295 8.98 -3.04 -15.99
C MET A 295 8.48 -3.60 -14.67
#